data_AF-A0A951Z524-F1
#
_entry.id   AF-A0A951Z524-F1
#
_cell.length_a   1.000
_cell.length_b   1.000
_cell.length_c   1.000
_cell.angle_alpha   90.00
_cell.angle_beta   90.00
_cell.angle_gamma   90.00
#
_symmetry.space_group_name_H-M   'P 1'
#
loop_
_entity.id
_entity.type
_entity.pdbx_description
1 polymer ?
#
loop_
_entity_poly.entity_id
_entity_poly.type
_entity_poly.pdbx_seq_one_letter_code
_entity_poly.pdbx_strand_id
1 'polypeptide(L)'
;MRDSCILAGRIMDILRTLLKVAPLLALPVALGLTARVAEPEAKARVVLVWSTDCPVASRYTERLGQIVADYRAKGVSFEALFPNDLESTDGVRRYLDERGLDLTWSLDHGAAEAKALGAERIPTVFVFDADGRRVYQGALDDHKDPTLARKPYLREALDHALAGKNGPLPPTTPEGCVLMPGAPLPKPSQVSYAEHIAPILAKQCLSCHRPGEVAPFSLVGYENARKWAPMIALATERGKMPPWKATHGYGEFVGEMRLTDWERDTLKAWSEVGAPRGDAAKEPPTPTFPSEWTLGEPSHIVGMPKPFKVPAGGGDVYRNFVIKTDFKETKWITAMDVRPGNKKVVHHVIAFLDERGHSHAMNGRDNDGQDGYTTFGGVGFNPSGALGGWAPGLRPQHTPADSAFELKPGTTLVLQVHYHPSGKEETDQTKVGLYFADKTPTKPMTLAWIANPLFRIPAGASAHPVSMQYPVRADVTLHSVMPHMHLLGRQMKVWASLPDGATRPIIWIKDWDFNWQLNYVLKEPLFLPRGSRIHVEAVYDNSKDNPNNPNDPPEDVRWGEATTDEMFLLVAAVTPGRME
;
A
#
# COMPACT_ATOMS: atom_id res chain seq x y z
N MET A 1 7.80 76.51 41.21
CA MET A 1 9.24 76.81 41.19
C MET A 1 9.95 75.60 40.62
N ARG A 2 10.71 75.61 39.55
CA ARG A 2 11.06 76.59 38.50
C ARG A 2 11.67 75.71 37.39
N ASP A 3 11.21 75.94 36.17
CA ASP A 3 11.89 75.77 34.87
C ASP A 3 12.38 74.35 34.48
N SER A 4 11.63 73.59 33.67
CA SER A 4 11.38 73.73 32.21
C SER A 4 12.63 73.58 31.33
N CYS A 5 12.48 72.74 30.30
CA CYS A 5 13.23 72.72 29.05
C CYS A 5 14.69 72.24 29.11
N ILE A 6 14.93 71.01 28.64
CA ILE A 6 15.84 70.61 27.55
C ILE A 6 16.02 69.09 27.68
N LEU A 7 15.10 68.31 27.08
CA LEU A 7 15.39 67.00 26.44
C LEU A 7 14.19 66.36 25.74
N ALA A 8 13.10 67.09 25.48
CA ALA A 8 12.03 66.60 24.59
C ALA A 8 12.41 66.68 23.09
N GLY A 9 13.63 67.12 22.76
CA GLY A 9 14.14 67.31 21.38
C GLY A 9 15.22 66.32 20.93
N ARG A 10 15.50 65.24 21.68
CA ARG A 10 16.51 64.22 21.30
C ARG A 10 15.99 62.79 21.15
N ILE A 11 14.68 62.57 21.31
CA ILE A 11 14.05 61.26 21.12
C ILE A 11 13.22 61.20 19.82
N MET A 12 12.91 62.35 19.21
CA MET A 12 12.16 62.43 17.95
C MET A 12 13.02 62.33 16.67
N ASP A 13 14.34 62.54 16.75
CA ASP A 13 15.25 62.37 15.60
C ASP A 13 15.81 60.95 15.45
N ILE A 14 15.68 60.11 16.48
CA ILE A 14 16.03 58.67 16.38
C ILE A 14 14.86 57.86 15.80
N LEU A 15 13.63 58.39 15.87
CA LEU A 15 12.43 57.75 15.32
C LEU A 15 12.15 58.07 13.83
N ARG A 16 12.91 58.98 13.20
CA ARG A 16 12.74 59.35 11.78
C ARG A 16 13.77 58.73 10.82
N THR A 17 14.77 57.99 11.31
CA THR A 17 15.81 57.35 10.48
C THR A 17 15.71 55.83 10.41
N LEU A 18 14.64 55.23 10.93
CA LEU A 18 14.33 53.80 10.76
C LEU A 18 13.06 53.56 9.94
N LEU A 19 12.62 54.57 9.18
CA LEU A 19 11.68 54.42 8.06
C LEU A 19 12.45 54.14 6.76
N LYS A 20 13.12 52.99 6.69
CA LYS A 20 13.64 52.35 5.47
C LYS A 20 14.17 51.00 5.92
N VAL A 21 13.37 49.96 5.69
CA VAL A 21 13.63 48.50 5.69
C VAL A 21 12.50 47.78 6.45
N ALA A 22 11.85 46.87 5.73
CA ALA A 22 10.94 45.79 6.17
C ALA A 22 9.50 46.16 6.61
N PRO A 23 8.47 45.71 5.85
CA PRO A 23 7.06 45.82 6.24
C PRO A 23 6.58 44.63 7.09
N LEU A 24 5.57 44.93 7.90
CA LEU A 24 4.43 44.11 8.35
C LEU A 24 4.64 42.59 8.54
N LEU A 25 4.59 42.17 9.81
CA LEU A 25 3.99 40.89 10.18
C LEU A 25 2.51 40.89 9.76
N ALA A 26 2.19 40.04 8.78
CA ALA A 26 0.85 39.55 8.52
C ALA A 26 0.92 38.01 8.42
N LEU A 27 -0.03 37.35 9.09
CA LEU A 27 -0.27 35.91 9.12
C LEU A 27 -0.08 35.23 7.75
N PRO A 28 0.49 34.02 7.66
CA PRO A 28 0.21 33.14 6.56
C PRO A 28 -1.10 32.38 6.85
N VAL A 29 -2.18 32.82 6.21
CA VAL A 29 -3.20 31.89 5.77
C VAL A 29 -2.51 30.92 4.82
N ALA A 30 -2.42 29.64 5.20
CA ALA A 30 -1.92 28.59 4.34
C ALA A 30 -2.94 28.31 3.22
N LEU A 31 -2.92 29.14 2.18
CA LEU A 31 -3.36 28.70 0.85
C LEU A 31 -2.21 27.88 0.26
N GLY A 32 -2.50 26.64 -0.13
CA GLY A 32 -1.56 25.75 -0.81
C GLY A 32 -1.20 26.22 -2.22
N LEU A 33 -0.46 27.31 -2.34
CA LEU A 33 0.43 27.52 -3.47
C LEU A 33 1.83 27.07 -3.03
N THR A 34 2.23 25.89 -3.49
CA THR A 34 3.65 25.58 -3.62
C THR A 34 4.27 26.63 -4.53
N ALA A 35 5.03 27.55 -3.95
CA ALA A 35 5.86 28.46 -4.73
C ALA A 35 6.89 27.59 -5.47
N ARG A 36 6.71 27.44 -6.80
CA ARG A 36 7.75 26.94 -7.70
C ARG A 36 9.00 27.78 -7.43
N VAL A 37 10.07 27.17 -6.92
CA VAL A 37 11.37 27.82 -6.84
C VAL A 37 11.74 28.18 -8.28
N ALA A 38 11.87 29.48 -8.57
CA ALA A 38 12.29 29.93 -9.89
C ALA A 38 13.70 29.39 -10.15
N GLU A 39 13.83 28.43 -11.07
CA GLU A 39 15.12 28.01 -11.59
C GLU A 39 15.81 29.21 -12.28
N PRO A 40 17.15 29.24 -12.33
CA PRO A 40 17.87 30.25 -13.12
C PRO A 40 17.32 30.30 -14.55
N GLU A 41 17.30 31.47 -15.19
CA GLU A 41 16.71 31.69 -16.52
C GLU A 41 17.13 30.59 -17.51
N ALA A 42 16.23 29.61 -17.69
CA ALA A 42 16.48 28.48 -18.56
C ALA A 42 16.46 28.96 -20.01
N LYS A 43 17.43 28.51 -20.82
CA LYS A 43 17.54 28.88 -22.24
C LYS A 43 16.45 28.24 -23.09
N ALA A 44 15.88 27.14 -22.59
CA ALA A 44 14.67 26.51 -23.11
C ALA A 44 14.01 25.74 -21.97
N ARG A 45 12.70 25.53 -22.07
CA ARG A 45 11.90 24.76 -21.10
C ARG A 45 11.19 23.60 -21.80
N VAL A 46 11.25 22.42 -21.21
CA VAL A 46 10.51 21.24 -21.63
C VAL A 46 9.43 20.93 -20.61
N VAL A 47 8.19 20.76 -21.07
CA VAL A 47 7.11 20.18 -20.28
C VAL A 47 6.76 18.82 -20.87
N LEU A 48 6.87 17.78 -20.05
CA LEU A 48 6.52 16.40 -20.37
C LEU A 48 5.14 16.12 -19.79
N VAL A 49 4.23 15.59 -20.59
CA VAL A 49 3.01 14.96 -20.06
C VAL A 49 3.29 13.47 -20.00
N TRP A 50 3.39 12.95 -18.79
CA TRP A 50 3.93 11.63 -18.48
C TRP A 50 2.93 10.77 -17.70
N SER A 51 3.22 9.49 -17.49
CA SER A 51 2.48 8.69 -16.52
C SER A 51 3.30 7.50 -16.03
N THR A 52 3.11 7.13 -14.75
CA THR A 52 3.74 5.93 -14.16
C THR A 52 3.22 4.62 -14.75
N ASP A 53 1.99 4.65 -15.29
CA ASP A 53 1.28 3.45 -15.76
C ASP A 53 1.34 3.28 -17.29
N CYS A 54 1.83 4.29 -18.00
CA CYS A 54 1.93 4.23 -19.46
C CYS A 54 3.11 3.32 -19.88
N PRO A 55 2.87 2.22 -20.62
CA PRO A 55 3.95 1.32 -21.04
C PRO A 55 4.89 1.97 -22.05
N VAL A 56 4.39 2.90 -22.88
CA VAL A 56 5.23 3.65 -23.83
C VAL A 56 6.15 4.61 -23.07
N ALA A 57 5.59 5.39 -22.13
CA ALA A 57 6.38 6.26 -21.26
C ALA A 57 7.47 5.46 -20.53
N SER A 58 7.09 4.33 -19.92
CA SER A 58 8.04 3.45 -19.21
C SER A 58 9.20 2.96 -20.08
N ARG A 59 8.97 2.57 -21.33
CA ARG A 59 10.04 2.17 -22.27
C ARG A 59 11.00 3.30 -22.60
N TYR A 60 10.50 4.53 -22.61
CA TYR A 60 11.28 5.72 -22.97
C TYR A 60 12.16 6.27 -21.84
N THR A 61 12.06 5.73 -20.63
CA THR A 61 12.69 6.30 -19.43
C THR A 61 14.21 6.42 -19.54
N GLU A 62 14.90 5.38 -20.02
CA GLU A 62 16.36 5.43 -20.25
C GLU A 62 16.74 6.49 -21.30
N ARG A 63 16.05 6.50 -22.44
CA ARG A 63 16.27 7.48 -23.52
C ARG A 63 16.02 8.91 -23.04
N LEU A 64 14.96 9.12 -22.27
CA LEU A 64 14.63 10.41 -21.68
C LEU A 64 15.71 10.85 -20.70
N GLY A 65 16.20 9.96 -19.83
CA GLY A 65 17.28 10.27 -18.89
C GLY A 65 18.56 10.75 -19.59
N GLN A 66 18.92 10.13 -20.72
CA GLN A 66 20.03 10.60 -21.57
C GLN A 66 19.78 11.99 -22.14
N ILE A 67 18.57 12.28 -22.63
CA ILE A 67 18.20 13.61 -23.15
C ILE A 67 18.27 14.65 -22.04
N VAL A 68 17.72 14.35 -20.87
CA VAL A 68 17.76 15.25 -19.71
C VAL A 68 19.20 15.57 -19.34
N ALA A 69 20.08 14.56 -19.22
CA ALA A 69 21.48 14.77 -18.89
C ALA A 69 22.21 15.66 -19.93
N ASP A 70 22.02 15.37 -21.22
CA ASP A 70 22.70 16.08 -22.31
C ASP A 70 22.30 17.56 -22.41
N TYR A 71 21.03 17.88 -22.14
CA TYR A 71 20.47 19.21 -22.38
C TYR A 71 20.35 20.05 -21.11
N ARG A 72 20.24 19.45 -19.92
CA ARG A 72 20.33 20.19 -18.66
C ARG A 72 21.69 20.88 -18.54
N ALA A 73 22.77 20.21 -18.95
CA ALA A 73 24.11 20.81 -19.06
C ALA A 73 24.19 22.01 -20.02
N LYS A 74 23.24 22.13 -20.96
CA LYS A 74 23.13 23.23 -21.92
C LYS A 74 22.18 24.35 -21.47
N GLY A 75 21.61 24.25 -20.26
CA GLY A 75 20.69 25.23 -19.69
C GLY A 75 19.22 25.01 -20.04
N VAL A 76 18.82 23.78 -20.35
CA VAL A 76 17.41 23.40 -20.56
C VAL A 76 16.81 22.91 -19.25
N SER A 77 15.63 23.42 -18.87
CA SER A 77 14.85 22.90 -17.73
C SER A 77 13.83 21.87 -18.18
N PHE A 78 13.58 20.86 -17.33
CA PHE A 78 12.66 19.78 -17.61
C PHE A 78 11.64 19.64 -16.48
N GLU A 79 10.36 19.72 -16.84
CA GLU A 79 9.22 19.56 -15.95
C GLU A 79 8.34 18.41 -16.45
N ALA A 80 7.78 17.61 -15.54
CA ALA A 80 6.81 16.55 -15.86
C ALA A 80 5.47 16.75 -15.14
N LEU A 81 4.38 16.71 -15.90
CA LEU A 81 3.01 16.66 -15.42
C LEU A 81 2.54 15.20 -15.39
N PHE A 82 2.01 14.78 -14.25
CA PHE A 82 1.44 13.46 -13.99
C PHE A 82 -0.08 13.59 -13.85
N PRO A 83 -0.83 13.43 -14.96
CA PRO A 83 -2.21 13.87 -15.07
C PRO A 83 -3.24 12.87 -14.53
N ASN A 84 -2.83 11.64 -14.18
CA ASN A 84 -3.75 10.55 -13.85
C ASN A 84 -4.13 10.59 -12.36
N ASP A 85 -5.41 10.47 -12.03
CA ASP A 85 -5.95 10.54 -10.66
C ASP A 85 -5.52 9.38 -9.75
N LEU A 86 -5.03 8.28 -10.33
CA LEU A 86 -4.46 7.16 -9.60
C LEU A 86 -2.98 7.37 -9.20
N GLU A 87 -2.33 8.41 -9.74
CA GLU A 87 -0.96 8.77 -9.42
C GLU A 87 -0.89 9.46 -8.05
N SER A 88 0.14 9.10 -7.28
CA SER A 88 0.40 9.66 -5.96
C SER A 88 1.79 10.24 -5.88
N THR A 89 2.00 11.17 -4.95
CA THR A 89 3.29 11.82 -4.72
C THR A 89 4.41 10.79 -4.50
N ASP A 90 4.16 9.78 -3.67
CA ASP A 90 5.14 8.73 -3.40
C ASP A 90 5.34 7.77 -4.58
N GLY A 91 4.26 7.47 -5.33
CA GLY A 91 4.32 6.65 -6.54
C GLY A 91 5.17 7.29 -7.63
N VAL A 92 4.94 8.58 -7.91
CA VAL A 92 5.70 9.35 -8.90
C VAL A 92 7.16 9.50 -8.48
N ARG A 93 7.42 9.90 -7.23
CA ARG A 93 8.79 10.02 -6.70
C ARG A 93 9.56 8.72 -6.88
N ARG A 94 8.98 7.61 -6.46
CA ARG A 94 9.60 6.28 -6.59
C ARG A 94 9.80 5.89 -8.05
N TYR A 95 8.81 6.11 -8.92
CA TYR A 95 8.91 5.84 -10.34
C TYR A 95 10.13 6.53 -10.96
N LEU A 96 10.34 7.80 -10.62
CA LEU A 96 11.47 8.60 -11.08
C LEU A 96 12.81 8.14 -10.48
N ASP A 97 12.85 7.92 -9.16
CA ASP A 97 14.06 7.47 -8.43
C ASP A 97 14.56 6.11 -8.95
N GLU A 98 13.66 5.13 -9.11
CA GLU A 98 13.99 3.79 -9.62
C GLU A 98 14.56 3.80 -11.03
N ARG A 99 14.31 4.88 -11.79
CA ARG A 99 14.73 5.04 -13.18
C ARG A 99 15.84 6.08 -13.35
N GLY A 100 16.32 6.67 -12.26
CA GLY A 100 17.33 7.73 -12.29
C GLY A 100 16.89 8.96 -13.08
N LEU A 101 15.58 9.25 -13.13
CA LEU A 101 15.04 10.40 -13.85
C LEU A 101 14.95 11.62 -12.93
N ASP A 102 15.94 12.51 -13.06
CA ASP A 102 15.95 13.79 -12.39
C ASP A 102 15.09 14.80 -13.17
N LEU A 103 13.86 15.03 -12.70
CA LEU A 103 12.88 15.95 -13.28
C LEU A 103 12.24 16.76 -12.16
N THR A 104 11.94 18.03 -12.42
CA THR A 104 10.93 18.75 -11.62
C THR A 104 9.56 18.20 -12.04
N TRP A 105 8.63 17.99 -11.11
CA TRP A 105 7.33 17.40 -11.44
C TRP A 105 6.20 17.87 -10.54
N SER A 106 4.97 17.72 -11.04
CA SER A 106 3.73 17.94 -10.29
C SER A 106 2.66 16.93 -10.69
N LEU A 107 1.75 16.66 -9.75
CA LEU A 107 0.49 15.97 -10.04
C LEU A 107 -0.47 16.98 -10.70
N ASP A 108 -1.09 16.58 -11.79
CA ASP A 108 -2.09 17.34 -12.55
C ASP A 108 -3.40 16.54 -12.61
N HIS A 109 -3.92 16.11 -11.46
CA HIS A 109 -5.15 15.30 -11.38
C HIS A 109 -6.30 16.01 -12.10
N GLY A 110 -6.94 15.32 -13.05
CA GLY A 110 -7.95 15.89 -13.95
C GLY A 110 -7.38 16.46 -15.26
N ALA A 111 -6.05 16.43 -15.44
CA ALA A 111 -5.25 16.96 -16.55
C ALA A 111 -5.56 18.42 -16.90
N ALA A 112 -5.75 19.30 -15.92
CA ALA A 112 -6.09 20.69 -16.20
C ALA A 112 -4.95 21.39 -16.95
N GLU A 113 -3.72 21.24 -16.46
CA GLU A 113 -2.52 21.84 -17.07
C GLU A 113 -2.16 21.15 -18.40
N ALA A 114 -2.17 19.82 -18.45
CA ALA A 114 -1.86 19.06 -19.65
C ALA A 114 -2.86 19.33 -20.78
N LYS A 115 -4.17 19.45 -20.49
CA LYS A 115 -5.17 19.86 -21.49
C LYS A 115 -4.98 21.30 -21.94
N ALA A 116 -4.63 22.22 -21.04
CA ALA A 116 -4.35 23.61 -21.41
C ALA A 116 -3.15 23.74 -22.37
N LEU A 117 -2.18 22.82 -22.28
CA LEU A 117 -1.08 22.71 -23.24
C LEU A 117 -1.51 22.10 -24.58
N GLY A 118 -2.62 21.37 -24.62
CA GLY A 118 -3.12 20.67 -25.81
C GLY A 118 -2.66 19.21 -25.88
N ALA A 119 -2.36 18.58 -24.75
CA ALA A 119 -2.02 17.16 -24.71
C ALA A 119 -3.29 16.31 -24.87
N GLU A 120 -3.22 15.31 -25.76
CA GLU A 120 -4.26 14.31 -25.94
C GLU A 120 -3.76 12.89 -25.63
N ARG A 121 -2.43 12.73 -25.49
CA ARG A 121 -1.75 11.44 -25.36
C ARG A 121 -0.56 11.52 -24.40
N ILE A 122 -0.13 10.35 -23.92
CA ILE A 122 1.02 10.16 -23.02
C ILE A 122 1.94 9.08 -23.62
N PRO A 123 3.25 9.31 -23.76
CA PRO A 123 3.94 10.56 -23.44
C PRO A 123 3.76 11.61 -24.54
N THR A 124 3.65 12.89 -24.16
CA THR A 124 3.73 14.04 -25.09
C THR A 124 4.73 15.04 -24.55
N VAL A 125 5.50 15.69 -25.42
CA VAL A 125 6.47 16.71 -25.05
C VAL A 125 6.12 18.07 -25.63
N PHE A 126 6.37 19.12 -24.86
CA PHE A 126 6.23 20.52 -25.25
C PHE A 126 7.55 21.22 -25.01
N VAL A 127 8.10 21.89 -26.02
CA VAL A 127 9.35 22.65 -25.93
C VAL A 127 9.05 24.13 -26.09
N PHE A 128 9.59 24.94 -25.19
CA PHE A 128 9.50 26.39 -25.19
C PHE A 128 10.92 27.01 -25.26
N ASP A 129 11.06 28.11 -25.97
CA ASP A 129 12.30 28.90 -25.99
C ASP A 129 12.44 29.78 -24.72
N ALA A 130 13.54 30.53 -24.61
CA ALA A 130 13.81 31.43 -23.49
C ALA A 130 12.76 32.53 -23.31
N ASP A 131 12.06 32.92 -24.39
CA ASP A 131 10.99 33.91 -24.37
C ASP A 131 9.61 33.29 -24.05
N GLY A 132 9.56 31.98 -23.79
CA GLY A 132 8.34 31.24 -23.48
C GLY A 132 7.47 30.92 -24.71
N ARG A 133 7.97 31.09 -25.93
CA ARG A 133 7.24 30.71 -27.15
C ARG A 133 7.38 29.21 -27.39
N ARG A 134 6.29 28.57 -27.81
CA ARG A 134 6.26 27.13 -28.10
C ARG A 134 7.03 26.85 -29.39
N VAL A 135 8.12 26.11 -29.27
CA VAL A 135 8.97 25.65 -30.38
C VAL A 135 8.49 24.33 -30.93
N TYR A 136 7.98 23.44 -30.08
CA TYR A 136 7.58 22.09 -30.49
C TYR A 136 6.50 21.50 -29.60
N GLN A 137 5.69 20.62 -30.19
CA GLN A 137 4.74 19.75 -29.50
C GLN A 137 4.66 18.41 -30.23
N GLY A 138 4.81 17.30 -29.52
CA GLY A 138 4.62 15.99 -30.14
C GLY A 138 5.28 14.83 -29.40
N ALA A 139 5.68 13.82 -30.18
CA ALA A 139 6.41 12.64 -29.73
C ALA A 139 7.87 12.96 -29.36
N LEU A 140 8.50 12.06 -28.60
CA LEU A 140 9.94 12.16 -28.33
C LEU A 140 10.75 11.81 -29.58
N ASP A 141 10.42 10.68 -30.21
CA ASP A 141 11.01 10.20 -31.46
C ASP A 141 9.91 9.70 -32.42
N ASP A 142 10.28 9.22 -33.60
CA ASP A 142 9.38 8.72 -34.65
C ASP A 142 8.84 7.29 -34.46
N HIS A 143 9.03 6.69 -33.28
CA HIS A 143 8.55 5.34 -33.01
C HIS A 143 8.29 5.10 -31.52
N LYS A 144 7.21 4.42 -31.11
CA LYS A 144 6.90 4.14 -29.68
C LYS A 144 7.89 3.24 -28.93
N ASP A 145 8.79 2.59 -29.65
CA ASP A 145 9.91 1.81 -29.11
C ASP A 145 11.21 2.57 -29.41
N PRO A 146 11.93 3.06 -28.39
CA PRO A 146 13.13 3.87 -28.59
C PRO A 146 14.30 3.11 -29.24
N THR A 147 14.26 1.77 -29.29
CA THR A 147 15.27 0.94 -29.96
C THR A 147 15.08 0.88 -31.48
N LEU A 148 13.86 1.17 -31.95
CA LEU A 148 13.49 1.18 -33.37
C LEU A 148 13.39 2.60 -33.94
N ALA A 149 13.45 3.62 -33.08
CA ALA A 149 13.42 5.03 -33.44
C ALA A 149 14.62 5.43 -34.31
N ARG A 150 14.37 6.26 -35.32
CA ARG A 150 15.35 6.77 -36.28
C ARG A 150 15.47 8.29 -36.27
N LYS A 151 14.40 9.00 -35.95
CA LYS A 151 14.36 10.47 -35.91
C LYS A 151 14.14 10.99 -34.50
N PRO A 152 15.11 11.72 -33.91
CA PRO A 152 15.03 12.16 -32.53
C PRO A 152 14.37 13.55 -32.38
N TYR A 153 13.04 13.61 -32.55
CA TYR A 153 12.31 14.88 -32.65
C TYR A 153 12.52 15.81 -31.46
N LEU A 154 12.56 15.29 -30.23
CA LEU A 154 12.80 16.11 -29.04
C LEU A 154 14.20 16.73 -29.06
N ARG A 155 15.24 16.00 -29.49
CA ARG A 155 16.60 16.55 -29.61
C ARG A 155 16.67 17.63 -30.67
N GLU A 156 16.05 17.41 -31.83
CA GLU A 156 15.96 18.40 -32.91
C GLU A 156 15.26 19.68 -32.43
N ALA A 157 14.17 19.55 -31.68
CA ALA A 157 13.44 20.68 -31.12
C ALA A 157 14.26 21.46 -30.08
N LEU A 158 15.01 20.76 -29.23
CA LEU A 158 15.88 21.39 -28.25
C LEU A 158 17.05 22.12 -28.91
N ASP A 159 17.69 21.52 -29.91
CA ASP A 159 18.76 22.17 -30.67
C ASP A 159 18.24 23.41 -31.44
N HIS A 160 17.01 23.34 -31.96
CA HIS A 160 16.34 24.49 -32.60
C HIS A 160 16.08 25.63 -31.61
N ALA A 161 15.56 25.31 -30.43
CA ALA A 161 15.30 26.28 -29.36
C ALA A 161 16.60 26.94 -28.87
N LEU A 162 17.64 26.14 -28.58
CA LEU A 162 18.93 26.63 -28.09
C LEU A 162 19.71 27.44 -29.13
N ALA A 163 19.49 27.18 -30.42
CA ALA A 163 20.07 27.97 -31.51
C ALA A 163 19.34 29.31 -31.74
N GLY A 164 18.25 29.59 -31.04
CA GLY A 164 17.45 30.82 -31.23
C GLY A 164 16.82 30.93 -32.61
N LYS A 165 16.51 29.79 -33.24
CA LYS A 165 15.89 29.77 -34.58
C LYS A 165 14.43 30.21 -34.48
N ASN A 166 14.00 31.06 -35.42
CA ASN A 166 12.64 31.60 -35.44
C ASN A 166 11.60 30.55 -35.88
N GLY A 167 10.44 30.56 -35.22
CA GLY A 167 9.25 29.80 -35.60
C GLY A 167 9.19 28.37 -35.04
N PRO A 168 7.97 27.80 -34.88
CA PRO A 168 7.79 26.46 -34.37
C PRO A 168 8.17 25.40 -35.43
N LEU A 169 8.69 24.27 -34.96
CA LEU A 169 8.79 23.07 -35.77
C LEU A 169 7.41 22.44 -35.99
N PRO A 170 7.20 21.70 -37.09
CA PRO A 170 5.96 20.96 -37.30
C PRO A 170 5.67 20.02 -36.12
N PRO A 171 4.43 19.99 -35.60
CA PRO A 171 4.08 19.06 -34.54
C PRO A 171 4.11 17.63 -35.06
N THR A 172 4.36 16.67 -34.16
CA THR A 172 4.28 15.24 -34.50
C THR A 172 3.22 14.55 -33.65
N THR A 173 2.77 13.39 -34.11
CA THR A 173 1.75 12.60 -33.41
C THR A 173 2.39 11.64 -32.41
N PRO A 174 2.14 11.78 -31.10
CA PRO A 174 2.64 10.83 -30.12
C PRO A 174 1.99 9.44 -30.25
N GLU A 175 2.81 8.40 -30.38
CA GLU A 175 2.35 7.00 -30.36
C GLU A 175 2.28 6.44 -28.93
N GLY A 176 1.43 7.05 -28.10
CA GLY A 176 1.25 6.73 -26.69
C GLY A 176 -0.12 6.19 -26.27
N CYS A 177 -0.38 6.21 -24.97
CA CYS A 177 -1.72 6.06 -24.39
C CYS A 177 -2.55 7.32 -24.63
N VAL A 178 -3.88 7.21 -24.67
CA VAL A 178 -4.75 8.40 -24.58
C VAL A 178 -4.60 9.06 -23.20
N LEU A 179 -4.77 10.38 -23.13
CA LEU A 179 -4.75 11.12 -21.87
C LEU A 179 -5.94 10.65 -21.01
N MET A 180 -5.66 10.08 -19.83
CA MET A 180 -6.66 9.54 -18.90
C MET A 180 -6.59 10.32 -17.57
N PRO A 181 -7.17 11.53 -17.53
CA PRO A 181 -7.00 12.47 -16.42
C PRO A 181 -7.59 12.05 -15.07
N GLY A 182 -8.57 11.16 -15.09
CA GLY A 182 -9.47 11.04 -13.95
C GLY A 182 -10.30 12.30 -13.67
N ALA A 183 -10.86 12.40 -12.48
CA ALA A 183 -11.63 13.57 -12.03
C ALA A 183 -10.71 14.62 -11.36
N PRO A 184 -10.89 15.93 -11.64
CA PRO A 184 -10.19 16.97 -10.89
C PRO A 184 -10.63 16.98 -9.42
N LEU A 185 -9.78 17.49 -8.51
CA LEU A 185 -10.19 17.70 -7.12
C LEU A 185 -11.43 18.61 -7.06
N PRO A 186 -12.50 18.20 -6.35
CA PRO A 186 -13.69 19.03 -6.25
C PRO A 186 -13.39 20.30 -5.46
N LYS A 187 -13.84 21.45 -5.96
CA LYS A 187 -13.72 22.71 -5.21
C LYS A 187 -14.48 22.61 -3.89
N PRO A 188 -14.13 23.40 -2.86
CA PRO A 188 -14.86 23.42 -1.59
C PRO A 188 -16.38 23.63 -1.73
N SER A 189 -16.81 24.41 -2.73
CA SER A 189 -18.23 24.65 -3.02
C SER A 189 -18.94 23.53 -3.79
N GLN A 190 -18.20 22.49 -4.21
CA GLN A 190 -18.68 21.40 -5.06
C GLN A 190 -18.58 20.04 -4.38
N VAL A 191 -17.68 19.88 -3.39
CA VAL A 191 -17.50 18.60 -2.69
C VAL A 191 -18.73 18.25 -1.86
N SER A 192 -19.13 16.97 -1.90
CA SER A 192 -20.38 16.49 -1.30
C SER A 192 -20.36 14.99 -1.06
N TYR A 193 -21.22 14.52 -0.16
CA TYR A 193 -21.33 13.10 0.14
C TYR A 193 -21.78 12.29 -1.07
N ALA A 194 -22.90 12.65 -1.69
CA ALA A 194 -23.53 11.85 -2.72
C ALA A 194 -22.64 11.66 -3.95
N GLU A 195 -22.06 12.76 -4.46
CA GLU A 195 -21.28 12.74 -5.69
C GLU A 195 -19.82 12.31 -5.49
N HIS A 196 -19.22 12.53 -4.32
CA HIS A 196 -17.78 12.34 -4.12
C HIS A 196 -17.42 11.32 -3.04
N ILE A 197 -18.06 11.38 -1.86
CA ILE A 197 -17.63 10.58 -0.71
C ILE A 197 -18.24 9.18 -0.70
N ALA A 198 -19.52 9.06 -1.03
CA ALA A 198 -20.22 7.79 -1.03
C ALA A 198 -19.55 6.74 -1.95
N PRO A 199 -19.07 7.07 -3.16
CA PRO A 199 -18.28 6.15 -3.98
C PRO A 199 -16.96 5.70 -3.31
N ILE A 200 -16.24 6.62 -2.67
CA ILE A 200 -14.98 6.32 -1.96
C ILE A 200 -15.24 5.36 -0.80
N LEU A 201 -16.21 5.69 0.06
CA LEU A 201 -16.55 4.85 1.22
C LEU A 201 -17.04 3.47 0.77
N ALA A 202 -17.90 3.41 -0.26
CA ALA A 202 -18.40 2.16 -0.81
C ALA A 202 -17.28 1.22 -1.27
N LYS A 203 -16.27 1.77 -1.96
CA LYS A 203 -15.14 1.02 -2.50
C LYS A 203 -14.14 0.60 -1.41
N GLN A 204 -13.79 1.53 -0.52
CA GLN A 204 -12.61 1.40 0.35
C GLN A 204 -12.93 1.04 1.80
N CYS A 205 -14.13 1.37 2.28
CA CYS A 205 -14.46 1.33 3.71
C CYS A 205 -15.59 0.34 4.05
N LEU A 206 -16.61 0.21 3.19
CA LEU A 206 -17.82 -0.56 3.51
C LEU A 206 -17.63 -2.09 3.53
N SER A 207 -16.45 -2.59 3.18
CA SER A 207 -16.08 -3.99 3.45
C SER A 207 -16.07 -4.30 4.95
N CYS A 208 -15.64 -3.32 5.77
CA CYS A 208 -15.50 -3.45 7.21
C CYS A 208 -16.48 -2.54 7.98
N HIS A 209 -16.73 -1.33 7.47
CA HIS A 209 -17.58 -0.30 8.10
C HIS A 209 -19.06 -0.41 7.70
N ARG A 210 -19.65 -1.57 7.92
CA ARG A 210 -21.09 -1.80 7.72
C ARG A 210 -21.67 -2.61 8.89
N PRO A 211 -23.00 -2.61 9.10
CA PRO A 211 -23.61 -3.34 10.20
C PRO A 211 -23.23 -4.83 10.18
N GLY A 212 -22.86 -5.38 11.34
CA GLY A 212 -22.52 -6.80 11.49
C GLY A 212 -21.12 -7.20 10.99
N GLU A 213 -20.27 -6.24 10.63
CA GLU A 213 -18.85 -6.46 10.30
C GLU A 213 -17.91 -5.99 11.41
N VAL A 214 -16.61 -6.19 11.21
CA VAL A 214 -15.56 -6.00 12.22
C VAL A 214 -15.44 -4.57 12.76
N ALA A 215 -15.77 -3.55 11.96
CA ALA A 215 -15.57 -2.17 12.41
C ALA A 215 -16.60 -1.80 13.49
N PRO A 216 -16.20 -1.03 14.52
CA PRO A 216 -17.06 -0.72 15.66
C PRO A 216 -18.23 0.22 15.33
N PHE A 217 -18.28 0.77 14.12
CA PHE A 217 -19.35 1.63 13.64
C PHE A 217 -19.56 1.47 12.12
N SER A 218 -20.79 1.74 11.70
CA SER A 218 -21.17 1.76 10.29
C SER A 218 -20.83 3.11 9.65
N LEU A 219 -20.43 3.08 8.38
CA LEU A 219 -20.32 4.22 7.48
C LEU A 219 -21.37 4.17 6.35
N VAL A 220 -22.32 3.22 6.43
CA VAL A 220 -23.40 3.10 5.44
C VAL A 220 -24.36 4.29 5.58
N GLY A 221 -24.51 5.06 4.50
CA GLY A 221 -25.43 6.18 4.41
C GLY A 221 -24.88 7.50 4.96
N TYR A 222 -25.45 8.60 4.48
CA TYR A 222 -24.97 9.96 4.77
C TYR A 222 -24.89 10.29 6.26
N GLU A 223 -25.94 10.00 7.04
CA GLU A 223 -25.99 10.39 8.46
C GLU A 223 -24.87 9.75 9.28
N ASN A 224 -24.55 8.49 8.97
CA ASN A 224 -23.44 7.79 9.60
C ASN A 224 -22.10 8.38 9.15
N ALA A 225 -21.90 8.55 7.84
CA ALA A 225 -20.66 9.09 7.30
C ALA A 225 -20.36 10.50 7.83
N ARG A 226 -21.35 11.40 7.82
CA ARG A 226 -21.22 12.79 8.28
C ARG A 226 -20.79 12.86 9.74
N LYS A 227 -21.37 12.03 10.61
CA LYS A 227 -21.00 11.98 12.04
C LYS A 227 -19.52 11.70 12.25
N TRP A 228 -18.93 10.89 11.38
CA TRP A 228 -17.53 10.48 11.46
C TRP A 228 -16.60 11.30 10.56
N ALA A 229 -17.08 12.30 9.81
CA ALA A 229 -16.29 13.01 8.79
C ALA A 229 -14.93 13.52 9.30
N PRO A 230 -14.81 14.17 10.49
CA PRO A 230 -13.50 14.60 11.00
C PRO A 230 -12.55 13.43 11.31
N MET A 231 -13.08 12.31 11.80
CA MET A 231 -12.30 11.12 12.09
C MET A 231 -11.91 10.36 10.83
N ILE A 232 -12.78 10.34 9.82
CA ILE A 232 -12.47 9.78 8.49
C ILE A 232 -11.29 10.57 7.92
N ALA A 233 -11.38 11.89 7.83
CA ALA A 233 -10.31 12.74 7.33
C ALA A 233 -8.99 12.54 8.10
N LEU A 234 -9.04 12.53 9.44
CA LEU A 234 -7.84 12.34 10.25
C LEU A 234 -7.21 10.95 10.07
N ALA A 235 -8.01 9.88 10.03
CA ALA A 235 -7.52 8.52 9.91
C ALA A 235 -6.92 8.25 8.53
N THR A 236 -7.50 8.81 7.47
CA THR A 236 -7.02 8.65 6.09
C THR A 236 -5.80 9.53 5.80
N GLU A 237 -5.76 10.77 6.31
CA GLU A 237 -4.60 11.66 6.23
C GLU A 237 -3.36 11.04 6.91
N ARG A 238 -3.56 10.40 8.07
CA ARG A 238 -2.49 9.69 8.80
C ARG A 238 -2.13 8.32 8.21
N GLY A 239 -2.78 7.88 7.13
CA GLY A 239 -2.54 6.55 6.54
C GLY A 239 -2.92 5.39 7.45
N LYS A 240 -3.73 5.61 8.49
CA LYS A 240 -4.24 4.54 9.36
C LYS A 240 -5.35 3.73 8.68
N MET A 241 -6.10 4.39 7.80
CA MET A 241 -7.19 3.77 7.04
C MET A 241 -7.10 4.11 5.55
N PRO A 242 -7.43 3.16 4.66
CA PRO A 242 -7.62 1.74 4.95
C PRO A 242 -6.31 1.09 5.41
N PRO A 243 -6.36 -0.07 6.10
CA PRO A 243 -5.18 -0.65 6.74
C PRO A 243 -4.30 -1.45 5.76
N TRP A 244 -3.84 -0.80 4.70
CA TRP A 244 -3.00 -1.39 3.66
C TRP A 244 -1.57 -0.89 3.75
N LYS A 245 -0.65 -1.77 4.16
CA LYS A 245 0.74 -1.41 4.46
C LYS A 245 1.73 -1.56 3.30
N ALA A 246 1.36 -2.26 2.23
CA ALA A 246 2.24 -2.41 1.07
C ALA A 246 2.35 -1.09 0.31
N THR A 247 3.59 -0.67 0.05
CA THR A 247 3.91 0.55 -0.71
C THR A 247 3.49 0.38 -2.17
N HIS A 248 2.67 1.29 -2.66
CA HIS A 248 2.21 1.26 -4.04
C HIS A 248 3.36 1.26 -5.05
N GLY A 249 3.26 0.31 -5.99
CA GLY A 249 4.14 -0.02 -7.10
C GLY A 249 5.52 -0.55 -6.77
N TYR A 250 5.80 -0.82 -5.49
CA TYR A 250 6.87 -1.74 -5.12
C TYR A 250 6.28 -3.15 -4.98
N GLY A 251 5.95 -3.74 -6.13
CA GLY A 251 4.97 -4.83 -6.23
C GLY A 251 3.57 -4.27 -6.48
N GLU A 252 2.72 -5.09 -7.11
CA GLU A 252 1.33 -4.76 -7.43
C GLU A 252 0.45 -5.93 -6.99
N PHE A 253 -0.64 -5.65 -6.29
CA PHE A 253 -1.43 -6.70 -5.64
C PHE A 253 -2.89 -6.71 -6.05
N VAL A 254 -3.52 -7.87 -5.94
CA VAL A 254 -4.96 -8.02 -6.15
C VAL A 254 -5.69 -7.39 -4.96
N GLY A 255 -6.62 -6.47 -5.25
CA GLY A 255 -7.52 -5.91 -4.25
C GLY A 255 -6.89 -4.90 -3.30
N GLU A 256 -5.92 -4.10 -3.77
CA GLU A 256 -5.27 -3.06 -2.96
C GLU A 256 -6.30 -2.14 -2.30
N MET A 257 -6.29 -2.11 -0.96
CA MET A 257 -7.14 -1.23 -0.15
C MET A 257 -6.41 0.08 0.11
N ARG A 258 -6.18 0.89 -0.92
CA ARG A 258 -5.48 2.18 -0.80
C ARG A 258 -6.36 3.33 -1.25
N LEU A 259 -6.21 4.47 -0.59
CA LEU A 259 -6.74 5.73 -1.07
C LEU A 259 -5.70 6.41 -1.97
N THR A 260 -6.15 6.97 -3.09
CA THR A 260 -5.31 7.89 -3.87
C THR A 260 -5.14 9.22 -3.13
N ASP A 261 -4.16 10.04 -3.53
CA ASP A 261 -4.00 11.41 -3.03
C ASP A 261 -5.30 12.19 -3.24
N TRP A 262 -5.91 12.05 -4.42
CA TRP A 262 -7.22 12.64 -4.74
C TRP A 262 -8.33 12.20 -3.78
N GLU A 263 -8.46 10.89 -3.50
CA GLU A 263 -9.50 10.36 -2.62
C GLU A 263 -9.29 10.88 -1.17
N ARG A 264 -8.04 10.93 -0.69
CA ARG A 264 -7.72 11.48 0.65
C ARG A 264 -8.04 12.97 0.76
N ASP A 265 -7.61 13.76 -0.21
CA ASP A 265 -7.83 15.20 -0.23
C ASP A 265 -9.31 15.53 -0.38
N THR A 266 -10.06 14.73 -1.14
CA THR A 266 -11.51 14.86 -1.27
C THR A 266 -12.24 14.58 0.05
N LEU A 267 -11.86 13.53 0.78
CA LEU A 267 -12.39 13.23 2.12
C LEU A 267 -12.10 14.35 3.12
N LYS A 268 -10.87 14.90 3.08
CA LYS A 268 -10.45 16.03 3.91
C LYS A 268 -11.27 17.28 3.60
N ALA A 269 -11.32 17.69 2.33
CA ALA A 269 -12.06 18.87 1.89
C ALA A 269 -13.54 18.79 2.27
N TRP A 270 -14.17 17.63 2.10
CA TRP A 270 -15.55 17.40 2.52
C TRP A 270 -15.75 17.62 4.02
N SER A 271 -14.85 17.08 4.85
CA SER A 271 -14.90 17.28 6.30
C SER A 271 -14.75 18.75 6.69
N GLU A 272 -13.83 19.48 6.05
CA GLU A 272 -13.53 20.89 6.35
C GLU A 272 -14.70 21.83 6.05
N VAL A 273 -15.49 21.55 5.00
CA VAL A 273 -16.66 22.36 4.65
C VAL A 273 -17.95 21.93 5.36
N GLY A 274 -17.84 21.11 6.42
CA GLY A 274 -18.98 20.71 7.25
C GLY A 274 -19.77 19.51 6.71
N ALA A 275 -19.16 18.71 5.84
CA ALA A 275 -19.68 17.44 5.33
C ALA A 275 -21.07 17.55 4.65
N PRO A 276 -21.24 18.40 3.63
CA PRO A 276 -22.51 18.58 2.91
C PRO A 276 -22.96 17.30 2.20
N ARG A 277 -24.28 17.08 2.15
CA ARG A 277 -24.86 15.88 1.52
C ARG A 277 -24.73 15.86 0.00
N GLY A 278 -24.92 17.00 -0.65
CA GLY A 278 -25.12 17.06 -2.11
C GLY A 278 -26.52 16.63 -2.51
N ASP A 279 -26.68 16.21 -3.76
CA ASP A 279 -27.95 15.75 -4.30
C ASP A 279 -28.22 14.29 -3.89
N ALA A 280 -29.18 14.10 -2.98
CA ALA A 280 -29.55 12.76 -2.50
C ALA A 280 -30.01 11.82 -3.63
N ALA A 281 -30.51 12.34 -4.76
CA ALA A 281 -30.89 11.53 -5.91
C ALA A 281 -29.68 10.95 -6.67
N LYS A 282 -28.48 11.48 -6.43
CA LYS A 282 -27.22 11.00 -7.02
C LYS A 282 -26.43 10.08 -6.10
N GLU A 283 -26.94 9.79 -4.90
CA GLU A 283 -26.27 8.85 -4.00
C GLU A 283 -26.16 7.47 -4.68
N PRO A 284 -24.96 6.88 -4.74
CA PRO A 284 -24.81 5.54 -5.28
C PRO A 284 -25.61 4.55 -4.43
N PRO A 285 -26.15 3.48 -5.05
CA PRO A 285 -26.80 2.43 -4.28
C PRO A 285 -25.81 1.84 -3.26
N THR A 286 -26.30 1.54 -2.06
CA THR A 286 -25.48 0.86 -1.06
C THR A 286 -25.02 -0.48 -1.63
N PRO A 287 -23.71 -0.79 -1.64
CA PRO A 287 -23.21 -2.05 -2.15
C PRO A 287 -23.87 -3.23 -1.43
N THR A 288 -24.29 -4.22 -2.21
CA THR A 288 -24.71 -5.51 -1.68
C THR A 288 -23.48 -6.36 -1.41
N PHE A 289 -23.45 -7.02 -0.26
CA PHE A 289 -22.38 -7.93 0.11
C PHE A 289 -22.95 -9.33 0.30
N PRO A 290 -22.24 -10.39 -0.13
CA PRO A 290 -22.68 -11.76 0.11
C PRO A 290 -22.96 -11.99 1.59
N SER A 291 -24.13 -12.54 1.91
CA SER A 291 -24.60 -12.68 3.29
C SER A 291 -23.83 -13.74 4.08
N GLU A 292 -23.41 -14.82 3.42
CA GLU A 292 -22.79 -15.99 4.07
C GLU A 292 -21.32 -16.17 3.67
N TRP A 293 -21.04 -16.46 2.39
CA TRP A 293 -19.71 -16.82 1.91
C TRP A 293 -19.32 -15.99 0.69
N THR A 294 -18.10 -15.42 0.71
CA THR A 294 -17.72 -14.41 -0.29
C THR A 294 -17.48 -15.01 -1.67
N LEU A 295 -17.02 -16.26 -1.72
CA LEU A 295 -16.76 -17.01 -2.96
C LEU A 295 -17.94 -17.89 -3.39
N GLY A 296 -19.13 -17.72 -2.81
CA GLY A 296 -20.26 -18.64 -2.96
C GLY A 296 -20.19 -19.81 -1.97
N GLU A 297 -21.09 -20.79 -2.10
CA GLU A 297 -21.19 -21.92 -1.17
C GLU A 297 -19.89 -22.76 -1.15
N PRO A 298 -19.27 -22.99 0.03
CA PRO A 298 -18.09 -23.84 0.14
C PRO A 298 -18.40 -25.30 -0.20
N SER A 299 -17.42 -26.01 -0.75
CA SER A 299 -17.51 -27.45 -0.97
C SER A 299 -17.64 -28.24 0.34
N HIS A 300 -17.08 -27.71 1.43
CA HIS A 300 -17.19 -28.27 2.76
C HIS A 300 -17.00 -27.19 3.82
N ILE A 301 -17.70 -27.31 4.96
CA ILE A 301 -17.58 -26.39 6.09
C ILE A 301 -17.04 -27.17 7.28
N VAL A 302 -15.90 -26.73 7.82
CA VAL A 302 -15.36 -27.19 9.09
C VAL A 302 -15.46 -26.06 10.12
N GLY A 303 -15.35 -26.35 11.41
CA GLY A 303 -15.43 -25.30 12.41
C GLY A 303 -15.14 -25.78 13.82
N MET A 304 -15.15 -24.83 14.74
CA MET A 304 -14.98 -25.10 16.16
C MET A 304 -16.07 -26.06 16.64
N PRO A 305 -15.71 -27.19 17.29
CA PRO A 305 -16.66 -28.20 17.72
C PRO A 305 -17.64 -27.67 18.78
N LYS A 306 -17.19 -26.75 19.63
CA LYS A 306 -18.01 -26.04 20.63
C LYS A 306 -17.71 -24.54 20.61
N PRO A 307 -18.64 -23.70 21.07
CA PRO A 307 -18.36 -22.30 21.32
C PRO A 307 -17.26 -22.14 22.38
N PHE A 308 -16.38 -21.17 22.15
CA PHE A 308 -15.35 -20.74 23.10
C PHE A 308 -15.79 -19.46 23.78
N LYS A 309 -15.65 -19.40 25.10
CA LYS A 309 -15.85 -18.19 25.90
C LYS A 309 -14.56 -17.39 25.91
N VAL A 310 -14.64 -16.20 25.32
CA VAL A 310 -13.57 -15.21 25.32
C VAL A 310 -13.69 -14.39 26.60
N PRO A 311 -12.62 -14.25 27.41
CA PRO A 311 -12.66 -13.50 28.65
C PRO A 311 -12.97 -12.01 28.39
N ALA A 312 -13.51 -11.34 29.41
CA ALA A 312 -13.85 -9.92 29.32
C ALA A 312 -12.65 -8.99 29.16
N GLY A 313 -11.51 -9.37 29.71
CA GLY A 313 -10.28 -8.60 29.67
C GLY A 313 -9.06 -9.49 29.88
N GLY A 314 -7.91 -8.85 30.08
CA GLY A 314 -6.60 -9.51 30.01
C GLY A 314 -5.91 -9.19 28.68
N GLY A 315 -4.77 -9.83 28.46
CA GLY A 315 -4.08 -9.74 27.17
C GLY A 315 -4.79 -10.54 26.08
N ASP A 316 -4.22 -10.49 24.89
CA ASP A 316 -4.65 -11.28 23.74
C ASP A 316 -4.63 -12.79 24.04
N VAL A 317 -5.63 -13.51 23.52
CA VAL A 317 -5.76 -14.96 23.69
C VAL A 317 -5.53 -15.66 22.36
N TYR A 318 -4.50 -16.48 22.28
CA TYR A 318 -4.23 -17.34 21.13
C TYR A 318 -4.70 -18.76 21.46
N ARG A 319 -5.79 -19.21 20.83
CA ARG A 319 -6.40 -20.52 21.10
C ARG A 319 -6.36 -21.38 19.84
N ASN A 320 -5.85 -22.60 19.97
CA ASN A 320 -5.78 -23.59 18.89
C ASN A 320 -6.93 -24.59 19.05
N PHE A 321 -7.84 -24.59 18.09
CA PHE A 321 -8.94 -25.55 18.04
C PHE A 321 -8.58 -26.73 17.16
N VAL A 322 -8.79 -27.94 17.68
CA VAL A 322 -8.40 -29.21 17.03
C VAL A 322 -9.60 -29.77 16.28
N ILE A 323 -9.61 -29.60 14.96
CA ILE A 323 -10.74 -29.94 14.09
C ILE A 323 -10.38 -31.15 13.25
N LYS A 324 -10.89 -32.32 13.63
CA LYS A 324 -10.70 -33.56 12.86
C LYS A 324 -11.50 -33.49 11.56
N THR A 325 -10.85 -33.75 10.43
CA THR A 325 -11.54 -33.97 9.16
C THR A 325 -11.88 -35.44 8.99
N ASP A 326 -12.95 -35.75 8.24
CA ASP A 326 -13.43 -37.11 7.99
C ASP A 326 -13.19 -37.60 6.55
N PHE A 327 -12.43 -36.82 5.76
CA PHE A 327 -12.13 -37.12 4.37
C PHE A 327 -11.41 -38.47 4.21
N LYS A 328 -11.93 -39.28 3.28
CA LYS A 328 -11.37 -40.61 2.92
C LYS A 328 -10.39 -40.57 1.76
N GLU A 329 -10.37 -39.47 1.02
CA GLU A 329 -9.53 -39.22 -0.14
C GLU A 329 -8.87 -37.85 -0.03
N THR A 330 -7.76 -37.65 -0.75
CA THR A 330 -7.09 -36.36 -0.81
C THR A 330 -8.03 -35.30 -1.37
N LYS A 331 -8.09 -34.14 -0.70
CA LYS A 331 -8.82 -32.96 -1.17
C LYS A 331 -7.82 -31.89 -1.61
N TRP A 332 -8.14 -31.25 -2.72
CA TRP A 332 -7.33 -30.17 -3.30
C TRP A 332 -8.02 -28.84 -3.04
N ILE A 333 -7.48 -28.04 -2.13
CA ILE A 333 -8.12 -26.82 -1.62
C ILE A 333 -7.70 -25.62 -2.47
N THR A 334 -8.65 -25.02 -3.19
CA THR A 334 -8.40 -23.81 -4.00
C THR A 334 -8.64 -22.53 -3.22
N ALA A 335 -9.46 -22.55 -2.17
CA ALA A 335 -9.66 -21.40 -1.32
C ALA A 335 -10.05 -21.81 0.09
N MET A 336 -9.78 -20.91 1.03
CA MET A 336 -10.28 -20.93 2.39
C MET A 336 -10.99 -19.60 2.67
N ASP A 337 -12.23 -19.66 3.14
CA ASP A 337 -12.96 -18.50 3.67
C ASP A 337 -13.22 -18.75 5.17
N VAL A 338 -12.97 -17.75 6.02
CA VAL A 338 -13.13 -17.87 7.47
C VAL A 338 -14.28 -16.99 7.92
N ARG A 339 -15.18 -17.56 8.71
CA ARG A 339 -16.35 -16.90 9.27
C ARG A 339 -16.25 -16.91 10.79
N PRO A 340 -15.74 -15.82 11.38
CA PRO A 340 -15.83 -15.63 12.82
C PRO A 340 -17.28 -15.72 13.29
N GLY A 341 -17.52 -16.47 14.37
CA GLY A 341 -18.81 -16.44 15.05
C GLY A 341 -19.04 -15.10 15.74
N ASN A 342 -17.96 -14.44 16.18
CA ASN A 342 -17.96 -13.12 16.78
C ASN A 342 -16.82 -12.23 16.26
N LYS A 343 -17.13 -11.45 15.22
CA LYS A 343 -16.19 -10.54 14.55
C LYS A 343 -15.65 -9.41 15.44
N LYS A 344 -16.23 -9.18 16.62
CA LYS A 344 -15.75 -8.14 17.56
C LYS A 344 -14.48 -8.54 18.28
N VAL A 345 -14.31 -9.85 18.52
CA VAL A 345 -13.22 -10.39 19.34
C VAL A 345 -12.23 -11.20 18.53
N VAL A 346 -12.60 -11.74 17.36
CA VAL A 346 -11.66 -12.48 16.51
C VAL A 346 -10.79 -11.50 15.72
N HIS A 347 -9.49 -11.44 16.06
CA HIS A 347 -8.53 -10.53 15.45
C HIS A 347 -7.83 -11.14 14.23
N HIS A 348 -7.45 -12.42 14.27
CA HIS A 348 -7.05 -13.17 13.07
C HIS A 348 -7.17 -14.68 13.31
N VAL A 349 -7.09 -15.45 12.22
CA VAL A 349 -7.18 -16.91 12.22
C VAL A 349 -6.11 -17.49 11.32
N ILE A 350 -5.40 -18.53 11.77
CA ILE A 350 -4.44 -19.28 10.94
C ILE A 350 -4.84 -20.76 10.96
N ALA A 351 -4.86 -21.37 9.78
CA ALA A 351 -5.27 -22.76 9.60
C ALA A 351 -4.05 -23.64 9.30
N PHE A 352 -3.60 -24.39 10.31
CA PHE A 352 -2.48 -25.31 10.20
C PHE A 352 -2.93 -26.75 9.93
N LEU A 353 -2.06 -27.54 9.32
CA LEU A 353 -2.29 -28.95 9.02
C LEU A 353 -1.48 -29.83 9.96
N ASP A 354 -2.15 -30.80 10.58
CA ASP A 354 -1.54 -31.81 11.43
C ASP A 354 -1.86 -33.21 10.88
N GLU A 355 -0.92 -33.77 10.12
CA GLU A 355 -1.01 -35.14 9.59
C GLU A 355 -0.56 -36.19 10.61
N ARG A 356 0.07 -35.77 11.72
CA ARG A 356 0.70 -36.67 12.69
C ARG A 356 -0.10 -36.81 13.99
N GLY A 357 -1.10 -35.96 14.19
CA GLY A 357 -1.98 -35.98 15.35
C GLY A 357 -1.37 -35.40 16.63
N HIS A 358 -0.31 -34.58 16.54
CA HIS A 358 0.29 -33.92 17.72
C HIS A 358 -0.73 -33.04 18.47
N SER A 359 -1.59 -32.35 17.72
CA SER A 359 -2.61 -31.48 18.27
C SER A 359 -3.61 -32.20 19.16
N HIS A 360 -3.89 -33.48 18.90
CA HIS A 360 -4.78 -34.29 19.74
C HIS A 360 -4.26 -34.47 21.16
N ALA A 361 -2.94 -34.61 21.33
CA ALA A 361 -2.33 -34.76 22.64
C ALA A 361 -2.33 -33.45 23.45
N MET A 362 -2.44 -32.30 22.78
CA MET A 362 -2.47 -30.99 23.44
C MET A 362 -3.87 -30.47 23.71
N ASN A 363 -4.89 -31.02 23.04
CA ASN A 363 -6.26 -30.56 23.19
C ASN A 363 -6.73 -30.65 24.66
N GLY A 364 -7.17 -29.53 25.23
CA GLY A 364 -7.61 -29.43 26.63
C GLY A 364 -6.49 -29.29 27.66
N ARG A 365 -5.22 -29.16 27.26
CA ARG A 365 -4.07 -29.08 28.19
C ARG A 365 -4.14 -27.92 29.19
N ASP A 366 -4.89 -26.88 28.86
CA ASP A 366 -5.01 -25.67 29.68
C ASP A 366 -5.89 -25.90 30.92
N ASN A 367 -6.64 -27.01 30.97
CA ASN A 367 -7.53 -27.40 32.08
C ASN A 367 -8.57 -26.33 32.46
N ASP A 368 -8.99 -25.51 31.50
CA ASP A 368 -9.98 -24.45 31.68
C ASP A 368 -11.42 -24.90 31.38
N GLY A 369 -11.61 -26.18 31.06
CA GLY A 369 -12.90 -26.77 30.71
C GLY A 369 -13.42 -26.38 29.32
N GLN A 370 -12.60 -25.72 28.48
CA GLN A 370 -12.95 -25.33 27.12
C GLN A 370 -12.17 -26.17 26.09
N ASP A 371 -12.70 -26.31 24.87
CA ASP A 371 -12.01 -27.05 23.80
C ASP A 371 -10.74 -26.29 23.33
N GLY A 372 -9.79 -27.01 22.75
CA GLY A 372 -8.53 -26.44 22.26
C GLY A 372 -7.46 -26.27 23.33
N TYR A 373 -6.42 -25.52 22.98
CA TYR A 373 -5.30 -25.19 23.87
C TYR A 373 -4.60 -23.91 23.44
N THR A 374 -3.95 -23.23 24.38
CA THR A 374 -3.27 -21.96 24.15
C THR A 374 -1.79 -22.20 23.87
N THR A 375 -1.36 -21.66 22.74
CA THR A 375 0.05 -21.44 22.41
C THR A 375 0.14 -20.10 21.73
N PHE A 376 1.22 -19.39 22.01
CA PHE A 376 1.51 -18.11 21.41
C PHE A 376 2.51 -18.32 20.26
N GLY A 377 2.35 -17.61 19.14
CA GLY A 377 3.29 -17.53 17.99
C GLY A 377 3.48 -18.80 17.15
N GLY A 378 2.53 -19.73 17.25
CA GLY A 378 2.53 -20.98 16.49
C GLY A 378 1.65 -22.02 17.19
N VAL A 379 1.57 -23.24 16.66
CA VAL A 379 0.73 -24.31 17.23
C VAL A 379 1.44 -25.13 18.31
N GLY A 380 2.65 -24.76 18.72
CA GLY A 380 3.44 -25.50 19.72
C GLY A 380 4.10 -26.79 19.21
N PHE A 381 4.06 -27.04 17.90
CA PHE A 381 4.80 -28.10 17.21
C PHE A 381 5.06 -27.66 15.76
N ASN A 382 5.91 -28.39 15.04
CA ASN A 382 6.12 -28.13 13.62
C ASN A 382 4.96 -28.71 12.79
N PRO A 383 4.07 -27.88 12.21
CA PRO A 383 2.92 -28.37 11.46
C PRO A 383 3.35 -29.03 10.15
N SER A 384 2.51 -29.94 9.62
CA SER A 384 2.74 -30.55 8.30
C SER A 384 2.57 -29.54 7.15
N GLY A 385 1.86 -28.43 7.40
CA GLY A 385 1.62 -27.36 6.45
C GLY A 385 0.62 -26.35 7.02
N ALA A 386 0.16 -25.43 6.18
CA ALA A 386 -0.94 -24.52 6.50
C ALA A 386 -1.73 -24.19 5.22
N LEU A 387 -3.02 -23.87 5.39
CA LEU A 387 -3.87 -23.38 4.30
C LEU A 387 -3.84 -21.85 4.18
N GLY A 388 -3.22 -21.16 5.14
CA GLY A 388 -3.06 -19.72 5.16
C GLY A 388 -3.68 -19.07 6.40
N GLY A 389 -3.76 -17.74 6.36
CA GLY A 389 -4.34 -16.91 7.41
C GLY A 389 -5.51 -16.07 6.92
N TRP A 390 -6.34 -15.65 7.85
CA TRP A 390 -7.43 -14.71 7.66
C TRP A 390 -7.28 -13.59 8.69
N ALA A 391 -7.49 -12.35 8.25
CA ALA A 391 -7.58 -11.19 9.11
C ALA A 391 -8.75 -10.31 8.63
N PRO A 392 -9.34 -9.48 9.49
CA PRO A 392 -10.42 -8.59 9.09
C PRO A 392 -10.04 -7.71 7.90
N GLY A 393 -10.93 -7.64 6.91
CA GLY A 393 -10.69 -6.93 5.65
C GLY A 393 -10.01 -7.76 4.56
N LEU A 394 -9.37 -8.89 4.90
CA LEU A 394 -8.85 -9.83 3.91
C LEU A 394 -10.02 -10.50 3.17
N ARG A 395 -10.00 -10.45 1.83
CA ARG A 395 -10.99 -11.14 1.00
C ARG A 395 -10.42 -12.49 0.58
N PRO A 396 -11.17 -13.60 0.74
CA PRO A 396 -10.73 -14.89 0.24
C PRO A 396 -10.59 -14.85 -1.28
N GLN A 397 -9.62 -15.60 -1.81
CA GLN A 397 -9.40 -15.74 -3.25
C GLN A 397 -9.11 -17.20 -3.56
N HIS A 398 -9.54 -17.63 -4.75
CA HIS A 398 -9.08 -18.90 -5.28
C HIS A 398 -7.59 -18.81 -5.64
N THR A 399 -6.89 -19.91 -5.45
CA THR A 399 -5.58 -20.15 -6.03
C THR A 399 -5.66 -20.01 -7.55
N PRO A 400 -4.54 -19.68 -8.22
CA PRO A 400 -4.47 -19.63 -9.67
C PRO A 400 -4.99 -20.91 -10.34
N ALA A 401 -5.40 -20.80 -11.60
CA ALA A 401 -5.88 -21.94 -12.38
C ALA A 401 -4.88 -23.11 -12.33
N ASP A 402 -5.41 -24.33 -12.21
CA ASP A 402 -4.64 -25.57 -12.13
C ASP A 402 -3.66 -25.68 -10.94
N SER A 403 -3.94 -24.93 -9.87
CA SER A 403 -3.20 -24.99 -8.60
C SER A 403 -4.14 -25.11 -7.40
N ALA A 404 -3.70 -25.81 -6.35
CA ALA A 404 -4.44 -25.96 -5.09
C ALA A 404 -3.50 -26.46 -3.98
N PHE A 405 -3.87 -26.25 -2.71
CA PHE A 405 -3.19 -26.87 -1.57
C PHE A 405 -3.66 -28.31 -1.38
N GLU A 406 -2.74 -29.21 -1.04
CA GLU A 406 -3.08 -30.61 -0.77
C GLU A 406 -3.56 -30.79 0.69
N LEU A 407 -4.68 -31.49 0.88
CA LEU A 407 -5.15 -31.97 2.17
C LEU A 407 -5.29 -33.49 2.12
N LYS A 408 -4.38 -34.21 2.79
CA LYS A 408 -4.38 -35.68 2.81
C LYS A 408 -5.52 -36.25 3.66
N PRO A 409 -5.99 -37.49 3.39
CA PRO A 409 -6.96 -38.17 4.23
C PRO A 409 -6.54 -38.21 5.70
N GLY A 410 -7.49 -37.99 6.61
CA GLY A 410 -7.24 -38.03 8.06
C GLY A 410 -6.44 -36.87 8.64
N THR A 411 -6.07 -35.87 7.83
CA THR A 411 -5.39 -34.66 8.33
C THR A 411 -6.29 -33.90 9.30
N THR A 412 -5.74 -33.45 10.43
CA THR A 412 -6.44 -32.56 11.35
C THR A 412 -6.15 -31.11 10.99
N LEU A 413 -7.20 -30.30 10.95
CA LEU A 413 -7.08 -28.84 10.82
C LEU A 413 -6.94 -28.26 12.22
N VAL A 414 -5.82 -27.56 12.48
CA VAL A 414 -5.60 -26.83 13.72
C VAL A 414 -5.87 -25.36 13.44
N LEU A 415 -7.00 -24.86 13.95
CA LEU A 415 -7.42 -23.48 13.76
C LEU A 415 -6.90 -22.64 14.93
N GLN A 416 -5.82 -21.91 14.71
CA GLN A 416 -5.35 -20.93 15.69
C GLN A 416 -6.17 -19.65 15.53
N VAL A 417 -6.93 -19.29 16.55
CA VAL A 417 -7.70 -18.06 16.61
C VAL A 417 -7.07 -17.14 17.63
N HIS A 418 -6.73 -15.93 17.18
CA HIS A 418 -6.28 -14.85 18.03
C HIS A 418 -7.49 -13.99 18.41
N TYR A 419 -7.80 -13.94 19.69
CA TYR A 419 -8.87 -13.13 20.26
C TYR A 419 -8.34 -11.88 20.95
N HIS A 420 -8.95 -10.75 20.66
CA HIS A 420 -8.81 -9.49 21.38
C HIS A 420 -10.05 -9.26 22.27
N PRO A 421 -9.92 -9.33 23.61
CA PRO A 421 -11.04 -9.11 24.53
C PRO A 421 -11.75 -7.76 24.31
N SER A 422 -13.08 -7.74 24.38
CA SER A 422 -13.89 -6.54 24.09
C SER A 422 -14.20 -5.67 25.33
N GLY A 423 -13.74 -6.06 26.51
CA GLY A 423 -14.19 -5.50 27.80
C GLY A 423 -15.39 -6.22 28.41
N LYS A 424 -15.95 -7.24 27.73
CA LYS A 424 -17.07 -8.08 28.20
C LYS A 424 -16.82 -9.53 27.83
N GLU A 425 -17.34 -10.46 28.64
CA GLU A 425 -17.29 -11.88 28.28
C GLU A 425 -18.09 -12.05 26.98
N GLU A 426 -17.45 -12.66 26.00
CA GLU A 426 -17.99 -12.86 24.66
C GLU A 426 -17.92 -14.36 24.33
N THR A 427 -18.63 -14.78 23.30
CA THR A 427 -18.56 -16.15 22.80
C THR A 427 -18.27 -16.12 21.32
N ASP A 428 -17.40 -17.02 20.86
CA ASP A 428 -17.09 -17.23 19.45
C ASP A 428 -17.24 -18.71 19.08
N GLN A 429 -17.67 -18.95 17.85
CA GLN A 429 -17.67 -20.27 17.23
C GLN A 429 -17.34 -20.11 15.75
N THR A 430 -16.07 -19.83 15.47
CA THR A 430 -15.54 -19.65 14.13
C THR A 430 -15.73 -20.90 13.26
N LYS A 431 -16.12 -20.67 12.00
CA LYS A 431 -16.24 -21.66 10.93
C LYS A 431 -15.27 -21.34 9.79
N VAL A 432 -14.93 -22.36 9.01
CA VAL A 432 -14.06 -22.28 7.84
C VAL A 432 -14.71 -23.00 6.67
N GLY A 433 -14.94 -22.29 5.58
CA GLY A 433 -15.37 -22.82 4.30
C GLY A 433 -14.16 -23.23 3.47
N LEU A 434 -14.15 -24.48 3.01
CA LEU A 434 -13.14 -25.05 2.14
C LEU A 434 -13.73 -25.23 0.73
N TYR A 435 -13.00 -24.74 -0.27
CA TYR A 435 -13.37 -24.86 -1.67
C TYR A 435 -12.45 -25.85 -2.36
N PHE A 436 -13.01 -26.89 -2.99
CA PHE A 436 -12.23 -27.94 -3.62
C PHE A 436 -12.03 -27.67 -5.11
N ALA A 437 -10.91 -28.12 -5.66
CA ALA A 437 -10.69 -28.18 -7.10
C ALA A 437 -11.53 -29.31 -7.71
N ASP A 438 -12.11 -29.06 -8.89
CA ASP A 438 -12.88 -30.07 -9.62
C ASP A 438 -11.99 -31.19 -10.19
N LYS A 439 -10.70 -30.91 -10.38
CA LYS A 439 -9.69 -31.83 -10.89
C LYS A 439 -8.42 -31.77 -10.05
N THR A 440 -7.62 -32.83 -10.11
CA THR A 440 -6.28 -32.82 -9.52
C THR A 440 -5.42 -31.76 -10.23
N PRO A 441 -4.86 -30.78 -9.51
CA PRO A 441 -4.00 -29.75 -10.09
C PRO A 441 -2.66 -30.33 -10.51
N THR A 442 -2.07 -29.83 -11.59
CA THR A 442 -0.69 -30.20 -11.97
C THR A 442 0.36 -29.37 -11.24
N LYS A 443 -0.04 -28.23 -10.65
CA LYS A 443 0.84 -27.29 -9.95
C LYS A 443 0.40 -27.11 -8.49
N PRO A 444 0.75 -28.04 -7.59
CA PRO A 444 0.36 -27.92 -6.19
C PRO A 444 0.93 -26.64 -5.57
N MET A 445 0.11 -25.95 -4.78
CA MET A 445 0.50 -24.77 -4.02
C MET A 445 1.29 -25.20 -2.77
N THR A 446 2.35 -24.46 -2.45
CA THR A 446 3.14 -24.66 -1.23
C THR A 446 3.42 -23.32 -0.55
N LEU A 447 3.44 -23.31 0.78
CA LEU A 447 3.92 -22.17 1.56
C LEU A 447 5.40 -22.36 1.90
N ALA A 448 6.25 -21.46 1.41
CA ALA A 448 7.64 -21.35 1.79
C ALA A 448 7.79 -20.40 2.98
N TRP A 449 8.39 -20.89 4.07
CA TRP A 449 8.66 -20.12 5.28
C TRP A 449 10.10 -19.61 5.23
N ILE A 450 10.28 -18.33 4.91
CA ILE A 450 11.59 -17.70 4.75
C ILE A 450 11.85 -16.89 6.01
N ALA A 451 12.71 -17.40 6.91
CA ALA A 451 12.96 -16.79 8.21
C ALA A 451 14.44 -16.78 8.59
N ASN A 452 14.84 -15.82 9.45
CA ASN A 452 16.10 -15.84 10.18
C ASN A 452 15.82 -15.87 11.69
N PRO A 453 16.00 -17.02 12.38
CA PRO A 453 15.79 -17.10 13.82
C PRO A 453 17.02 -16.69 14.65
N LEU A 454 18.15 -16.32 14.03
CA LEU A 454 19.43 -16.13 14.73
C LEU A 454 19.74 -14.67 15.07
N PHE A 455 18.85 -13.73 14.75
CA PHE A 455 19.08 -12.31 15.01
C PHE A 455 18.90 -11.93 16.49
N ARG A 456 19.44 -10.77 16.84
CA ARG A 456 19.27 -10.10 18.13
C ARG A 456 19.13 -8.61 17.89
N ILE A 457 18.11 -7.99 18.47
CA ILE A 457 17.92 -6.55 18.49
C ILE A 457 18.43 -6.01 19.83
N PRO A 458 19.51 -5.21 19.85
CA PRO A 458 20.04 -4.65 21.09
C PRO A 458 19.03 -3.75 21.81
N ALA A 459 19.03 -3.79 23.13
CA ALA A 459 18.28 -2.83 23.96
C ALA A 459 18.61 -1.38 23.56
N GLY A 460 17.59 -0.53 23.42
CA GLY A 460 17.75 0.90 23.15
C GLY A 460 18.00 1.26 21.68
N ALA A 461 18.14 0.29 20.77
CA ALA A 461 18.38 0.55 19.36
C ALA A 461 17.14 1.11 18.65
N SER A 462 17.17 2.34 18.18
CA SER A 462 16.02 3.01 17.55
C SER A 462 15.75 2.62 16.08
N ALA A 463 16.74 2.01 15.42
CA ALA A 463 16.64 1.53 14.04
C ALA A 463 17.68 0.42 13.80
N HIS A 464 17.37 -0.80 14.21
CA HIS A 464 18.23 -1.97 14.05
C HIS A 464 17.88 -2.75 12.77
N PRO A 465 18.79 -2.84 11.79
CA PRO A 465 18.54 -3.60 10.57
C PRO A 465 18.80 -5.10 10.76
N VAL A 466 17.94 -5.93 10.18
CA VAL A 466 18.15 -7.38 10.03
C VAL A 466 17.88 -7.74 8.58
N SER A 467 18.74 -8.56 7.98
CA SER A 467 18.57 -8.98 6.59
C SER A 467 18.92 -10.45 6.39
N MET A 468 18.39 -11.02 5.30
CA MET A 468 18.76 -12.34 4.83
C MET A 468 18.62 -12.45 3.31
N GLN A 469 19.25 -13.48 2.76
CA GLN A 469 19.02 -13.92 1.39
C GLN A 469 18.59 -15.39 1.38
N TYR A 470 17.55 -15.69 0.62
CA TYR A 470 17.03 -17.04 0.46
C TYR A 470 17.27 -17.54 -0.97
N PRO A 471 18.05 -18.61 -1.17
CA PRO A 471 18.32 -19.14 -2.50
C PRO A 471 17.12 -19.91 -3.04
N VAL A 472 16.65 -19.56 -4.24
CA VAL A 472 15.61 -20.28 -4.98
C VAL A 472 16.25 -21.46 -5.70
N ARG A 473 15.96 -22.69 -5.25
CA ARG A 473 16.66 -23.92 -5.69
C ARG A 473 15.97 -24.68 -6.83
N ALA A 474 14.78 -24.25 -7.22
CA ALA A 474 14.01 -24.81 -8.32
C ALA A 474 13.26 -23.68 -9.03
N ASP A 475 12.86 -23.92 -10.27
CA ASP A 475 11.96 -23.01 -10.98
C ASP A 475 10.62 -22.97 -10.25
N VAL A 476 10.19 -21.79 -9.83
CA VAL A 476 8.93 -21.59 -9.11
C VAL A 476 8.23 -20.32 -9.61
N THR A 477 6.92 -20.26 -9.41
CA THR A 477 6.16 -19.02 -9.55
C THR A 477 5.66 -18.59 -8.17
N LEU A 478 5.98 -17.36 -7.78
CA LEU A 478 5.52 -16.70 -6.57
C LEU A 478 4.17 -16.04 -6.81
N HIS A 479 3.19 -16.35 -5.94
CA HIS A 479 1.81 -15.88 -6.07
C HIS A 479 1.42 -14.88 -4.99
N SER A 480 1.85 -15.09 -3.76
CA SER A 480 1.58 -14.16 -2.67
C SER A 480 2.69 -14.16 -1.64
N VAL A 481 2.74 -13.09 -0.85
CA VAL A 481 3.64 -12.95 0.28
C VAL A 481 2.90 -12.42 1.51
N MET A 482 3.31 -12.87 2.68
CA MET A 482 2.86 -12.39 3.98
C MET A 482 4.10 -12.06 4.82
N PRO A 483 4.54 -10.78 4.80
CA PRO A 483 5.53 -10.25 5.74
C PRO A 483 5.05 -10.42 7.19
N HIS A 484 5.96 -10.77 8.10
CA HIS A 484 5.66 -10.96 9.52
C HIS A 484 6.78 -10.50 10.45
N MET A 485 6.43 -9.64 11.40
CA MET A 485 7.26 -9.14 12.52
C MET A 485 6.35 -8.86 13.73
N HIS A 486 6.90 -8.63 14.92
CA HIS A 486 6.13 -8.27 16.12
C HIS A 486 6.14 -6.75 16.36
N LEU A 487 6.15 -6.33 17.63
CA LEU A 487 5.86 -4.96 18.08
C LEU A 487 6.98 -3.96 17.80
N LEU A 488 8.23 -4.43 17.72
CA LEU A 488 9.41 -3.61 17.43
C LEU A 488 9.59 -3.39 15.93
N GLY A 489 8.98 -4.21 15.07
CA GLY A 489 9.02 -4.03 13.62
C GLY A 489 8.63 -2.61 13.19
N ARG A 490 9.34 -2.08 12.19
CA ARG A 490 9.08 -0.75 11.58
C ARG A 490 8.92 -0.84 10.07
N GLN A 491 9.74 -1.65 9.43
CA GLN A 491 9.80 -1.74 7.97
C GLN A 491 10.19 -3.16 7.56
N MET A 492 9.63 -3.65 6.45
CA MET A 492 10.13 -4.82 5.74
C MET A 492 10.16 -4.58 4.24
N LYS A 493 11.27 -4.89 3.58
CA LYS A 493 11.46 -4.76 2.14
C LYS A 493 11.90 -6.10 1.56
N VAL A 494 11.28 -6.50 0.45
CA VAL A 494 11.50 -7.78 -0.22
C VAL A 494 11.62 -7.60 -1.72
N TRP A 495 12.67 -8.17 -2.31
CA TRP A 495 12.85 -8.22 -3.76
C TRP A 495 13.55 -9.52 -4.17
N ALA A 496 13.50 -9.85 -5.45
CA ALA A 496 14.27 -10.95 -6.02
C ALA A 496 15.38 -10.41 -6.93
N SER A 497 16.55 -11.05 -6.87
CA SER A 497 17.60 -10.95 -7.90
C SER A 497 17.55 -12.20 -8.77
N LEU A 498 17.46 -12.02 -10.08
CA LEU A 498 17.38 -13.08 -11.07
C LEU A 498 18.77 -13.47 -11.59
N PRO A 499 18.94 -14.69 -12.16
CA PRO A 499 20.22 -15.13 -12.72
C PRO A 499 20.76 -14.28 -13.87
N ASP A 500 19.89 -13.54 -14.57
CA ASP A 500 20.26 -12.59 -15.63
C ASP A 500 20.76 -11.23 -15.10
N GLY A 501 20.82 -11.06 -13.77
CA GLY A 501 21.22 -9.82 -13.11
C GLY A 501 20.07 -8.85 -12.86
N ALA A 502 18.86 -9.12 -13.37
CA ALA A 502 17.73 -8.23 -13.19
C ALA A 502 17.13 -8.37 -11.78
N THR A 503 16.63 -7.27 -11.23
CA THR A 503 15.92 -7.25 -9.95
C THR A 503 14.41 -7.14 -10.16
N ARG A 504 13.63 -7.71 -9.25
CA ARG A 504 12.16 -7.65 -9.27
C ARG A 504 11.64 -7.25 -7.89
N PRO A 505 10.91 -6.13 -7.74
CA PRO A 505 10.28 -5.78 -6.48
C PRO A 505 9.19 -6.80 -6.14
N ILE A 506 9.08 -7.16 -4.85
CA ILE A 506 8.03 -8.08 -4.38
C ILE A 506 7.08 -7.35 -3.43
N ILE A 507 7.59 -6.79 -2.33
CA ILE A 507 6.79 -5.99 -1.38
C ILE A 507 7.69 -5.05 -0.59
N TRP A 508 7.16 -3.88 -0.22
CA TRP A 508 7.80 -2.99 0.73
C TRP A 508 6.77 -2.38 1.67
N ILE A 509 6.86 -2.74 2.95
CA ILE A 509 6.09 -2.13 4.03
C ILE A 509 6.99 -1.12 4.73
N LYS A 510 6.68 0.17 4.61
CA LYS A 510 7.46 1.27 5.22
C LYS A 510 7.02 1.64 6.63
N ASP A 511 5.77 1.31 6.96
CA ASP A 511 5.12 1.61 8.23
C ASP A 511 4.45 0.33 8.72
N TRP A 512 5.25 -0.56 9.29
CA TRP A 512 4.79 -1.82 9.87
C TRP A 512 3.82 -1.54 11.02
N ASP A 513 2.71 -2.27 11.04
CA ASP A 513 1.75 -2.25 12.13
C ASP A 513 1.41 -3.71 12.47
N PHE A 514 1.77 -4.11 13.69
CA PHE A 514 1.55 -5.47 14.17
C PHE A 514 0.08 -5.90 14.11
N ASN A 515 -0.86 -4.96 14.15
CA ASN A 515 -2.29 -5.28 14.08
C ASN A 515 -2.73 -5.66 12.65
N TRP A 516 -1.94 -5.34 11.62
CA TRP A 516 -2.32 -5.50 10.21
C TRP A 516 -1.34 -6.39 9.44
N GLN A 517 -1.39 -7.69 9.77
CA GLN A 517 -0.58 -8.74 9.14
C GLN A 517 -1.37 -9.38 7.99
N LEU A 518 -1.35 -8.75 6.82
CA LEU A 518 -2.12 -9.19 5.65
C LEU A 518 -1.31 -10.12 4.74
N ASN A 519 -2.02 -11.02 4.04
CA ASN A 519 -1.47 -11.73 2.88
C ASN A 519 -1.68 -10.89 1.61
N TYR A 520 -0.61 -10.69 0.84
CA TYR A 520 -0.58 -9.87 -0.36
C TYR A 520 -0.44 -10.74 -1.60
N VAL A 521 -1.54 -10.92 -2.33
CA VAL A 521 -1.58 -11.69 -3.59
C VAL A 521 -1.09 -10.80 -4.72
N LEU A 522 -0.04 -11.22 -5.43
CA LEU A 522 0.51 -10.50 -6.56
C LEU A 522 -0.51 -10.45 -7.70
N LYS A 523 -0.69 -9.27 -8.28
CA LYS A 523 -1.55 -9.07 -9.46
C LYS A 523 -1.03 -9.85 -10.66
N GLU A 524 0.30 -9.88 -10.82
CA GLU A 524 1.01 -10.71 -11.78
C GLU A 524 1.94 -11.65 -11.03
N PRO A 525 1.69 -12.98 -11.06
CA PRO A 525 2.58 -13.94 -10.43
C PRO A 525 4.02 -13.83 -10.94
N LEU A 526 4.98 -13.84 -10.02
CA LEU A 526 6.39 -13.63 -10.34
C LEU A 526 7.11 -14.95 -10.56
N PHE A 527 7.51 -15.23 -11.79
CA PHE A 527 8.37 -16.37 -12.09
C PHE A 527 9.80 -16.13 -11.54
N LEU A 528 10.27 -17.08 -10.73
CA LEU A 528 11.61 -17.11 -10.15
C LEU A 528 12.34 -18.35 -10.67
N PRO A 529 13.20 -18.23 -11.70
CA PRO A 529 14.02 -19.34 -12.16
C PRO A 529 14.99 -19.80 -11.07
N ARG A 530 15.37 -21.07 -11.12
CA ARG A 530 16.42 -21.64 -10.29
C ARG A 530 17.67 -20.77 -10.34
N GLY A 531 18.25 -20.50 -9.17
CA GLY A 531 19.40 -19.60 -9.01
C GLY A 531 19.01 -18.17 -8.66
N SER A 532 17.72 -17.81 -8.73
CA SER A 532 17.23 -16.54 -8.16
C SER A 532 17.50 -16.47 -6.65
N ARG A 533 17.55 -15.25 -6.12
CA ARG A 533 17.69 -14.98 -4.68
C ARG A 533 16.58 -14.06 -4.22
N ILE A 534 15.85 -14.46 -3.19
CA ILE A 534 14.92 -13.56 -2.50
C ILE A 534 15.70 -12.85 -1.41
N HIS A 535 15.67 -11.53 -1.41
CA HIS A 535 16.26 -10.67 -0.41
C HIS A 535 15.15 -10.18 0.51
N VAL A 536 15.37 -10.27 1.82
CA VAL A 536 14.46 -9.75 2.84
C VAL A 536 15.29 -8.84 3.74
N GLU A 537 14.79 -7.64 3.98
CA GLU A 537 15.35 -6.67 4.93
C GLU A 537 14.25 -6.19 5.85
N ALA A 538 14.56 -6.06 7.13
CA ALA A 538 13.68 -5.46 8.13
C ALA A 538 14.43 -4.44 8.99
N VAL A 539 13.68 -3.50 9.55
CA VAL A 539 14.16 -2.55 10.55
C VAL A 539 13.28 -2.66 11.79
N TYR A 540 13.92 -2.72 12.96
CA TYR A 540 13.27 -2.77 14.27
C TYR A 540 13.63 -1.54 15.11
N ASP A 541 12.71 -1.09 15.95
CA ASP A 541 12.89 -0.01 16.91
C ASP A 541 12.68 -0.56 18.33
N ASN A 542 13.78 -0.89 19.00
CA ASN A 542 13.84 -1.32 20.39
C ASN A 542 14.27 -0.17 21.33
N SER A 543 14.01 1.07 20.94
CA SER A 543 14.25 2.22 21.80
C SER A 543 13.14 2.39 22.84
N LYS A 544 13.41 3.21 23.86
CA LYS A 544 12.40 3.65 24.84
C LYS A 544 11.33 4.57 24.24
N ASP A 545 11.63 5.19 23.09
CA ASP A 545 10.73 6.15 22.44
C ASP A 545 9.72 5.44 21.53
N ASN A 546 9.89 4.13 21.30
CA ASN A 546 8.90 3.30 20.64
C ASN A 546 7.72 3.01 21.60
N PRO A 547 6.51 3.54 21.33
CA PRO A 547 5.35 3.30 22.19
C PRO A 547 4.85 1.84 22.19
N ASN A 548 5.29 1.04 21.22
CA ASN A 548 4.98 -0.38 21.14
C ASN A 548 6.06 -1.26 21.79
N ASN A 549 7.13 -0.69 22.35
CA ASN A 549 8.14 -1.51 23.02
C ASN A 549 7.49 -2.19 24.24
N PRO A 550 7.47 -3.54 24.29
CA PRO A 550 6.84 -4.26 25.39
C PRO A 550 7.67 -4.23 26.68
N ASN A 551 8.91 -3.73 26.63
CA ASN A 551 9.85 -3.72 27.74
C ASN A 551 10.18 -2.27 28.15
N ASP A 552 10.01 -1.96 29.45
CA ASP A 552 10.44 -0.69 30.05
C ASP A 552 11.20 -0.97 31.37
N PRO A 553 12.54 -0.80 31.40
CA PRO A 553 13.39 -0.30 30.31
C PRO A 553 13.54 -1.32 29.16
N PRO A 554 13.96 -0.88 27.95
CA PRO A 554 14.22 -1.79 26.84
C PRO A 554 15.26 -2.88 27.18
N GLU A 555 15.02 -4.09 26.70
CA GLU A 555 15.90 -5.27 26.87
C GLU A 555 16.37 -5.80 25.50
N ASP A 556 17.36 -6.68 25.49
CA ASP A 556 17.74 -7.36 24.25
C ASP A 556 16.63 -8.31 23.79
N VAL A 557 16.16 -8.14 22.56
CA VAL A 557 15.11 -9.00 21.99
C VAL A 557 15.69 -9.93 20.92
N ARG A 558 15.18 -11.16 20.83
CA ARG A 558 15.61 -12.20 19.88
C ARG A 558 14.42 -12.83 19.19
N TRP A 559 14.68 -13.79 18.29
CA TRP A 559 13.61 -14.63 17.75
C TRP A 559 12.83 -15.30 18.88
N GLY A 560 11.52 -15.19 18.82
CA GLY A 560 10.63 -15.93 19.69
C GLY A 560 9.20 -15.84 19.19
N GLU A 561 8.37 -16.70 19.76
CA GLU A 561 6.99 -16.78 19.36
C GLU A 561 6.15 -15.71 20.08
N ALA A 562 6.53 -15.24 21.28
CA ALA A 562 5.79 -14.24 22.06
C ALA A 562 5.71 -12.86 21.38
N THR A 563 4.65 -12.09 21.63
CA THR A 563 4.53 -10.68 21.16
C THR A 563 5.65 -9.79 21.72
N THR A 564 6.20 -10.19 22.87
CA THR A 564 7.32 -9.52 23.53
C THR A 564 8.69 -9.93 22.97
N ASP A 565 8.73 -11.06 22.25
CA ASP A 565 9.85 -11.45 21.40
C ASP A 565 9.70 -10.82 20.01
N GLU A 566 10.60 -11.12 19.07
CA GLU A 566 10.48 -10.68 17.69
C GLU A 566 10.52 -11.82 16.67
N MET A 567 10.05 -11.54 15.46
CA MET A 567 10.17 -12.44 14.31
C MET A 567 10.67 -11.69 13.09
N PHE A 568 11.47 -12.38 12.28
CA PHE A 568 11.84 -11.93 10.94
C PHE A 568 11.45 -13.01 9.93
N LEU A 569 10.22 -12.90 9.42
CA LEU A 569 9.59 -13.95 8.63
C LEU A 569 8.90 -13.36 7.39
N LEU A 570 9.06 -14.06 6.27
CA LEU A 570 8.28 -13.90 5.05
C LEU A 570 7.68 -15.26 4.71
N VAL A 571 6.35 -15.37 4.71
CA VAL A 571 5.67 -16.55 4.17
C VAL A 571 5.34 -16.27 2.70
N ALA A 572 5.69 -17.18 1.81
CA ALA A 572 5.50 -17.04 0.37
C ALA A 572 4.70 -18.22 -0.19
N ALA A 573 3.62 -17.95 -0.92
CA ALA A 573 2.85 -18.99 -1.61
C ALA A 573 3.40 -19.18 -3.03
N VAL A 574 3.80 -20.40 -3.37
CA VAL A 574 4.48 -20.73 -4.63
C VAL A 574 3.89 -21.98 -5.30
N THR A 575 4.02 -22.04 -6.63
CA THR A 575 3.84 -23.27 -7.43
C THR A 575 5.14 -23.67 -8.12
N PRO A 576 5.35 -24.95 -8.47
CA PRO A 576 6.48 -25.36 -9.29
C PRO A 576 6.37 -24.83 -10.73
N GLY A 577 7.53 -24.54 -11.32
CA GLY A 577 7.65 -24.10 -12.71
C GLY A 577 7.06 -22.71 -12.99
N ARG A 578 6.93 -22.40 -14.27
CA ARG A 578 6.31 -21.17 -14.77
C ARG A 578 4.80 -21.37 -14.93
N MET A 579 3.99 -20.38 -14.58
CA MET A 579 2.58 -20.34 -14.97
C MET A 579 2.47 -19.92 -16.44
N GLU A 580 1.58 -20.59 -17.18
CA GLU A 580 1.29 -20.26 -18.59
C GLU A 580 0.31 -19.09 -18.70
#